data_AF-M2RHL1-F1
#
_entry.id   AF-M2RHL1-F1
#
_cell.length_a   1.000
_cell.length_b   1.000
_cell.length_c   1.000
_cell.angle_alpha   90.00
_cell.angle_beta   90.00
_cell.angle_gamma   90.00
#
_symmetry.space_group_name_H-M   'P 1'
#
loop_
_entity.id
_entity.type
_entity.pdbx_description
1 polymer ?
#
loop_
_entity_poly.entity_id
_entity_poly.type
_entity_poly.pdbx_seq_one_letter_code
_entity_poly.pdbx_strand_id
1 'polypeptide(L)' 'MKGILGYTEDLVVSSDFVHDNRSSIFDAAATILLNPHFVKLVSWYDNEWGYSNRLVDLIQIISKVH' A
#
# COMPACT_ATOMS: atom_id res chain seq x y z
N MET A 1 1.47 -0.12 -10.94
CA MET A 1 0.92 0.90 -10.02
C MET A 1 2.06 1.58 -9.24
N LYS A 2 3.03 2.15 -9.96
CA LYS A 2 4.28 2.69 -9.38
C LYS A 2 3.95 3.83 -8.40
N GLY A 3 4.46 3.75 -7.16
CA GLY A 3 4.24 4.77 -6.13
C GLY A 3 2.89 4.68 -5.39
N ILE A 4 1.98 3.79 -5.79
CA ILE A 4 0.69 3.58 -5.12
C ILE A 4 0.65 2.22 -4.42
N LEU A 5 1.08 1.16 -5.12
CA LEU A 5 1.18 -0.20 -4.57
C LEU A 5 2.66 -0.57 -4.41
N GLY A 6 3.05 -0.94 -3.20
CA GLY A 6 4.36 -1.48 -2.84
C GLY A 6 4.36 -3.00 -2.67
N TYR A 7 5.56 -3.55 -2.56
CA TYR A 7 5.82 -4.97 -2.32
C TYR A 7 7.04 -5.08 -1.39
N THR A 8 7.01 -6.01 -0.44
CA THR A 8 8.17 -6.34 0.40
C THR A 8 8.17 -7.84 0.73
N GLU A 9 9.38 -8.37 0.88
CA GLU A 9 9.68 -9.72 1.40
C GLU A 9 10.47 -9.63 2.73
N ASP A 10 10.69 -8.41 3.23
CA ASP A 10 11.48 -8.17 4.43
C ASP A 10 10.65 -8.47 5.70
N LEU A 11 11.34 -8.76 6.80
CA LEU A 11 10.71 -8.92 8.11
C LEU A 11 10.40 -7.56 8.72
N VAL A 12 9.26 -7.00 8.34
CA VAL A 12 8.80 -5.65 8.67
C VAL A 12 7.79 -5.63 9.82
N VAL A 13 7.69 -4.48 10.46
CA VAL A 13 6.64 -4.14 11.42
C VAL A 13 5.98 -2.81 11.06
N SER A 14 4.89 -2.45 11.74
CA SER A 14 4.12 -1.24 11.42
C SER A 14 4.93 0.05 11.41
N SER A 15 5.92 0.18 12.31
CA SER A 15 6.76 1.38 12.41
C SER A 15 7.64 1.62 11.18
N ASP A 16 7.96 0.58 10.41
CA ASP A 16 8.76 0.71 9.18
C ASP A 16 8.01 1.43 8.05
N PHE A 17 6.69 1.58 8.19
CA PHE A 17 5.82 2.21 7.19
C PHE A 17 5.35 3.61 7.58
N VAL A 18 5.80 4.14 8.71
CA VAL A 18 5.47 5.51 9.12
C VAL A 18 5.99 6.50 8.08
N HIS A 19 5.11 7.40 7.61
CA HIS A 19 5.38 8.33 6.49
C HIS A 19 5.62 7.66 5.13
N ASP A 20 5.16 6.42 4.92
CA ASP A 20 5.16 5.81 3.59
C ASP A 20 4.00 6.33 2.74
N ASN A 21 4.31 6.88 1.57
CA ASN A 21 3.34 7.54 0.69
C ASN A 21 2.54 6.57 -0.20
N ARG A 22 2.87 5.27 -0.15
CA ARG A 22 2.14 4.23 -0.88
C ARG A 22 0.82 3.96 -0.17
N SER A 23 -0.22 3.67 -0.95
CA SER A 23 -1.56 3.38 -0.40
C SER A 23 -1.71 1.97 0.14
N SER A 24 -0.85 1.07 -0.30
CA SER A 24 -0.87 -0.33 0.10
C SER A 24 0.49 -0.91 -0.24
N ILE A 25 1.01 -1.72 0.66
CA ILE A 25 2.29 -2.42 0.49
C ILE A 25 2.00 -3.89 0.76
N PHE A 26 2.15 -4.74 -0.24
CA PHE A 26 1.97 -6.17 -0.10
C PHE A 26 3.13 -6.78 0.69
N ASP A 27 2.80 -7.51 1.75
CA ASP A 27 3.78 -8.23 2.57
C ASP A 27 3.76 -9.70 2.18
N ALA A 28 4.77 -10.11 1.40
CA ALA A 28 4.90 -11.48 0.91
C ALA A 28 5.28 -12.45 2.02
N ALA A 29 6.07 -12.00 3.00
CA ALA A 29 6.56 -12.83 4.09
C ALA A 29 5.45 -13.15 5.12
N ALA A 30 4.51 -12.22 5.33
CA ALA A 30 3.36 -12.40 6.21
C ALA A 30 2.12 -12.99 5.51
N THR A 31 2.08 -13.00 4.17
CA THR A 31 1.00 -13.60 3.39
C THR A 31 1.11 -15.12 3.37
N ILE A 32 -0.01 -15.82 3.60
CA ILE A 32 -0.04 -17.28 3.70
C ILE A 32 -1.07 -17.85 2.73
N LEU A 33 -0.64 -18.81 1.91
CA LEU A 33 -1.49 -19.58 1.02
C LEU A 33 -1.78 -20.95 1.65
N LEU A 34 -3.06 -21.26 1.88
CA LEU A 34 -3.46 -22.58 2.39
C LEU A 34 -3.58 -23.60 1.25
N ASN A 35 -4.17 -23.18 0.13
CA ASN A 35 -4.31 -23.96 -1.10
C ASN A 35 -4.48 -23.00 -2.30
N PRO A 36 -4.49 -23.49 -3.55
CA PRO A 36 -4.57 -22.62 -4.75
C PRO A 36 -5.78 -21.69 -4.82
N HIS A 37 -6.80 -21.90 -3.99
CA HIS A 37 -8.05 -21.12 -3.97
C HIS A 37 -8.31 -20.40 -2.63
N PHE A 38 -7.44 -20.55 -1.62
CA PHE A 38 -7.63 -19.93 -0.32
C PHE A 38 -6.33 -19.32 0.20
N VAL A 39 -6.32 -17.98 0.28
CA VAL A 39 -5.14 -17.17 0.62
C VAL A 39 -5.52 -16.15 1.67
N LYS A 40 -4.72 -16.03 2.73
CA LYS A 40 -4.75 -14.92 3.67
C LYS A 40 -3.67 -13.93 3.26
N LEU A 41 -4.10 -12.76 2.80
CA LEU A 41 -3.24 -11.73 2.26
C LEU A 41 -3.00 -10.63 3.30
N VAL A 42 -1.76 -10.17 3.43
CA VAL A 42 -1.38 -9.10 4.35
C VAL A 42 -0.88 -7.90 3.56
N SER A 43 -1.37 -6.71 3.90
CA SER A 43 -0.91 -5.47 3.32
C SER A 43 -0.90 -4.34 4.34
N TRP A 44 0.19 -3.57 4.32
CA TRP A 44 0.40 -2.41 5.17
C TRP A 44 0.00 -1.12 4.47
N TYR A 45 -0.42 -0.12 5.24
CA TYR A 45 -0.61 1.25 4.77
C TYR A 45 -0.49 2.21 5.96
N ASP A 46 0.16 3.34 5.74
CA ASP A 46 0.05 4.47 6.66
C ASP A 46 -1.31 5.14 6.40
N ASN A 47 -2.20 5.07 7.40
CA ASN A 47 -3.56 5.56 7.29
C ASN A 47 -3.64 7.10 7.19
N GLU A 48 -2.63 7.83 7.65
CA GLU A 48 -2.60 9.29 7.60
C GLU A 48 -1.84 9.76 6.35
N TRP A 49 -0.60 9.30 6.20
CA TRP A 49 0.29 9.80 5.16
C TRP A 49 -0.09 9.27 3.77
N GLY A 50 -0.35 7.97 3.65
CA GLY A 50 -0.74 7.35 2.38
C GLY A 50 -2.05 7.93 1.86
N TYR A 51 -3.04 8.16 2.74
CA TYR A 51 -4.32 8.76 2.37
C TYR A 51 -4.17 10.23 1.94
N SER A 52 -3.39 11.03 2.69
CA SER A 52 -3.17 12.44 2.37
C SER A 52 -2.53 12.63 0.98
N ASN A 53 -1.59 11.75 0.60
CA ASN A 53 -0.99 11.76 -0.74
C ASN A 53 -2.01 11.42 -1.83
N ARG A 54 -2.92 10.46 -1.59
CA ARG A 54 -3.98 10.12 -2.56
C ARG A 54 -4.97 11.25 -2.79
N LEU A 55 -5.27 12.06 -1.77
CA LEU A 55 -6.09 13.26 -1.96
C LEU A 55 -5.43 14.28 -2.90
N VAL A 56 -4.14 14.52 -2.72
CA VAL A 56 -3.37 15.42 -3.62
C VAL A 56 -3.34 14.87 -5.05
N ASP A 57 -3.07 13.56 -5.21
CA ASP A 57 -3.08 12.91 -6.52
C ASP A 57 -4.45 13.02 -7.20
N LEU A 58 -5.54 12.84 -6.45
CA LEU A 58 -6.90 12.97 -6.95
C LEU A 58 -7.20 14.41 -7.42
N ILE A 59 -6.80 15.42 -6.65
CA ILE A 59 -6.96 16.83 -7.04
C ILE A 59 -6.23 17.10 -8.37
N GLN A 60 -5.01 16.58 -8.53
CA GLN A 60 -4.24 16.73 -9.77
C GLN A 60 -4.89 16.02 -10.97
N ILE A 61 -5.55 14.88 -10.74
CA ILE A 61 -6.32 14.20 -11.79
C ILE A 61 -7.52 15.06 -12.19
N ILE A 62 -8.31 15.53 -11.22
CA ILE A 62 -9.48 16.38 -11.46
C ILE A 62 -9.09 17.67 -12.19
N SER A 63 -7.98 18.31 -11.80
CA SER A 63 -7.54 19.57 -12.43
C SER A 63 -7.14 19.41 -13.89
N LYS A 64 -6.78 18.20 -14.34
CA LYS A 64 -6.45 17.91 -15.74
C LYS A 64 -7.69 17.63 -16.60
N VAL A 65 -8.86 17.48 -15.97
CA VAL A 65 -10.14 17.33 -16.67
C VAL A 65 -10.72 18.74 -16.89
N HIS A 66 -10.07 19.51 -17.74
CA HIS A 66 -10.53 20.79 -18.27
C HIS A 66 -10.03 20.98 -19.70
#